data_AF-I2F8H3-F1
#
_entry.id   AF-I2F8H3-F1
#
_cell.length_a   1.000
_cell.length_b   1.000
_cell.length_c   1.000
_cell.angle_alpha   90.00
_cell.angle_beta   90.00
_cell.angle_gamma   90.00
#
_symmetry.space_group_name_H-M   'P 1'
#
loop_
_entity.id
_entity.type
_entity.pdbx_description
1 polymer ?
#
loop_
_entity_poly.entity_id
_entity_poly.type
_entity_poly.pdbx_seq_one_letter_code
_entity_poly.pdbx_strand_id
1 'polypeptide(L)'
;MKFGALFAIFLGMLIILSVTHVIPSFSFAIEIFLAIIFLYQGLKVFKRFKPEHMGSLIFGGILFADLLIGWNVIKGFRGWGFWELVVAMIGSYIVGWGIVTLFKRSFKLGETPNSTRQVLNVSRPKEFEELEIDIDANLTKVLLMDNTSNGFDANVSYDKQSFSGDLKYDMDKGKGSLRARCKARSGVSSVLSKSRMNFELNSEPILRLDATLDGADSVFDFSKLNLDSARIKTSLSRLSIIPSQLRDSIVDIDCEVTSLNIRTPKDVGLSIIHEGELNWSNFNNLMEREKGYVSTNIDRAVTTCQINVKSDMSKISIDWI
;
A
#
# COMPACT_ATOMS: atom_id res chain seq x y z
N MET A 1 -1.74 -27.87 14.18
CA MET A 1 -1.32 -29.26 13.88
C MET A 1 -1.89 -30.17 14.96
N LYS A 2 -2.45 -31.32 14.59
CA LYS A 2 -3.17 -32.24 15.49
C LYS A 2 -2.19 -32.93 16.45
N PHE A 3 -1.83 -32.27 17.55
CA PHE A 3 -0.87 -32.74 18.55
C PHE A 3 -1.22 -34.15 19.07
N GLY A 4 -2.51 -34.45 19.24
CA GLY A 4 -2.98 -35.77 19.65
C GLY A 4 -2.66 -36.90 18.66
N ALA A 5 -2.63 -36.62 17.35
CA ALA A 5 -2.28 -37.64 16.36
C ALA A 5 -0.78 -37.96 16.38
N LEU A 6 0.06 -36.94 16.55
CA LEU A 6 1.52 -37.11 16.66
C LEU A 6 1.90 -37.83 17.95
N PHE A 7 1.21 -37.52 19.05
CA PHE A 7 1.35 -38.21 20.33
C PHE A 7 0.93 -39.68 20.24
N ALA A 8 -0.20 -39.98 19.60
CA ALA A 8 -0.66 -41.36 19.40
C ALA A 8 0.28 -42.19 18.52
N ILE A 9 0.83 -41.61 17.44
CA ILE A 9 1.84 -42.25 16.59
C ILE A 9 3.11 -42.51 17.38
N PHE A 10 3.57 -41.54 18.17
CA PHE A 10 4.76 -41.70 19.01
C PHE A 10 4.58 -42.78 20.07
N LEU A 11 3.45 -42.77 20.79
CA LEU A 11 3.11 -43.78 21.79
C LEU A 11 3.00 -45.18 21.17
N GLY A 12 2.40 -45.30 19.99
CA GLY A 12 2.32 -46.55 19.23
C GLY A 12 3.70 -47.08 18.83
N MET A 13 4.58 -46.22 18.32
CA MET A 13 5.97 -46.59 18.02
C MET A 13 6.74 -47.01 19.27
N LEU A 14 6.52 -46.34 20.41
CA LEU A 14 7.20 -46.64 21.67
C LEU A 14 6.80 -48.03 22.19
N ILE A 15 5.52 -48.38 22.11
CA ILE A 15 5.03 -49.72 22.46
C ILE A 15 5.69 -50.79 21.57
N ILE A 16 5.71 -50.59 20.24
CA ILE A 16 6.30 -51.54 19.29
C ILE A 16 7.82 -51.70 19.53
N LEU A 17 8.54 -50.60 19.73
CA LEU A 17 10.00 -50.60 19.95
C LEU A 17 10.39 -51.13 21.34
N SER A 18 9.51 -51.07 22.34
CA SER A 18 9.77 -51.65 23.66
C SER A 18 9.87 -53.19 23.61
N VAL A 19 9.19 -53.82 22.65
CA VAL A 19 9.18 -55.27 22.47
C VAL A 19 10.43 -55.77 21.74
N THR A 20 11.12 -54.90 20.98
CA THR A 20 12.24 -55.29 20.12
C THR A 20 13.62 -55.07 20.74
N HIS A 21 13.72 -54.60 21.99
CA HIS A 21 14.97 -54.26 22.69
C HIS A 21 15.91 -53.27 21.93
N VAL A 22 15.41 -52.57 20.90
CA VAL A 22 16.20 -51.64 20.09
C VAL A 22 16.50 -50.33 20.83
N ILE A 23 15.70 -49.99 21.84
CA ILE A 23 15.88 -48.77 22.66
C ILE A 23 16.46 -49.15 24.03
N PRO A 24 17.49 -48.45 24.53
CA PRO A 24 18.16 -48.78 25.79
C PRO A 24 17.24 -48.69 27.02
N SER A 25 16.22 -47.82 27.04
CA SER A 25 15.16 -47.82 28.06
C SER A 25 13.92 -47.02 27.65
N PHE A 26 12.78 -47.27 28.30
CA PHE A 26 11.55 -46.48 28.15
C PHE A 26 11.77 -45.00 28.52
N SER A 27 12.56 -44.73 29.56
CA SER A 27 12.94 -43.38 29.98
C SER A 27 13.67 -42.63 28.86
N PHE A 28 14.59 -43.32 28.19
CA PHE A 28 15.36 -42.75 27.08
C PHE A 28 14.47 -42.38 25.87
N ALA A 29 13.47 -43.20 25.55
CA ALA A 29 12.51 -42.87 24.48
C ALA A 29 11.68 -41.61 24.80
N ILE A 30 11.22 -41.49 26.05
CA ILE A 30 10.48 -40.30 26.51
C ILE A 30 11.34 -39.06 26.42
N GLU A 31 12.60 -39.16 26.83
CA GLU A 31 13.55 -38.05 26.82
C GLU A 31 13.83 -37.54 25.39
N ILE A 32 14.02 -38.44 24.41
CA ILE A 32 14.13 -38.08 22.99
C ILE A 32 12.92 -37.29 22.51
N PHE A 33 11.72 -37.76 22.85
CA PHE A 33 10.49 -37.11 22.41
C PHE A 33 10.31 -35.72 23.01
N LEU A 34 10.59 -35.58 24.31
CA LEU A 34 10.57 -34.29 24.98
C LEU A 34 11.63 -33.36 24.38
N ALA A 35 12.86 -33.84 24.14
CA ALA A 35 13.92 -33.05 23.53
C ALA A 35 13.48 -32.49 22.17
N ILE A 36 12.88 -33.31 21.31
CA ILE A 36 12.37 -32.89 19.99
C ILE A 36 11.29 -31.82 20.13
N ILE A 37 10.32 -32.01 21.03
CA ILE A 37 9.22 -31.05 21.25
C ILE A 37 9.77 -29.71 21.75
N PHE A 38 10.62 -29.74 22.77
CA PHE A 38 11.18 -28.53 23.39
C PHE A 38 12.14 -27.80 22.46
N LEU A 39 12.95 -28.52 21.65
CA LEU A 39 13.76 -27.91 20.61
C LEU A 39 12.91 -27.29 19.51
N TYR A 40 11.88 -27.99 19.02
CA TYR A 40 10.98 -27.44 17.99
C TYR A 40 10.27 -26.17 18.46
N GLN A 41 9.77 -26.18 19.69
CA GLN A 41 9.13 -25.00 20.30
C GLN A 41 10.15 -23.92 20.65
N GLY A 42 11.40 -24.29 20.96
CA GLY A 42 12.50 -23.40 21.28
C GLY A 42 13.06 -22.66 20.07
N LEU A 43 13.19 -23.32 18.91
CA LEU A 43 13.63 -22.72 17.65
C LEU A 43 12.74 -21.54 17.20
N LYS A 44 11.52 -21.44 17.73
CA LYS A 44 10.64 -20.28 17.51
C LYS A 44 11.19 -18.99 18.14
N VAL A 45 12.17 -19.04 19.06
CA VAL A 45 12.90 -17.87 19.57
C VAL A 45 13.42 -16.98 18.45
N PHE A 46 13.99 -17.59 17.41
CA PHE A 46 14.58 -16.86 16.28
C PHE A 46 13.54 -16.11 15.44
N LYS A 47 12.25 -16.49 15.55
CA LYS A 47 11.14 -15.76 14.92
C LYS A 47 10.40 -14.84 15.89
N ARG A 48 10.33 -15.20 17.17
CA ARG A 48 9.61 -14.49 18.23
C ARG A 48 10.39 -14.60 19.53
N PHE A 49 11.08 -13.52 19.90
CA PHE A 49 11.90 -13.46 21.10
C PHE A 49 11.03 -13.36 22.37
N LYS A 50 10.46 -14.49 22.80
CA LYS A 50 9.59 -14.62 23.98
C LYS A 50 10.21 -15.53 25.06
N PRO A 51 9.91 -15.30 26.35
CA PRO A 51 10.44 -16.11 27.46
C PRO A 51 10.14 -17.60 27.31
N GLU A 52 8.92 -17.94 26.87
CA GLU A 52 8.46 -19.32 26.71
C GLU A 52 9.30 -20.11 25.69
N HIS A 53 9.63 -19.47 24.57
CA HIS A 53 10.46 -20.09 23.54
C HIS A 53 11.92 -20.18 24.01
N MET A 54 12.42 -19.17 24.73
CA MET A 54 13.79 -19.18 25.23
C MET A 54 14.01 -20.27 26.28
N GLY A 55 13.09 -20.39 27.24
CA GLY A 55 13.13 -21.48 28.21
C GLY A 55 13.04 -22.86 27.56
N SER A 56 12.17 -22.99 26.55
CA SER A 56 12.03 -24.22 25.76
C SER A 56 13.31 -24.58 24.99
N LEU A 57 14.03 -23.59 24.45
CA LEU A 57 15.29 -23.81 23.73
C LEU A 57 16.41 -24.26 24.68
N ILE A 58 16.55 -23.59 25.82
CA ILE A 58 17.55 -23.92 26.85
C ILE A 58 17.29 -25.34 27.38
N PHE A 59 16.04 -25.64 27.75
CA PHE A 59 15.69 -26.96 28.26
C PHE A 59 15.83 -28.07 27.20
N GLY A 60 15.42 -27.79 25.95
CA GLY A 60 15.62 -28.72 24.85
C GLY A 60 17.10 -29.03 24.59
N GLY A 61 17.98 -28.04 24.77
CA GLY A 61 19.44 -28.24 24.72
C GLY A 61 19.99 -29.08 25.87
N ILE A 62 19.46 -28.89 27.10
CA ILE A 62 19.82 -29.72 28.26
C ILE A 62 19.42 -31.18 28.03
N LEU A 63 18.19 -31.44 27.58
CA LEU A 63 17.74 -32.79 27.27
C LEU A 63 18.59 -33.43 26.16
N PHE A 64 18.96 -32.66 25.12
CA PHE A 64 19.83 -33.17 24.07
C PHE A 64 21.23 -33.54 24.59
N ALA A 65 21.78 -32.76 25.52
CA ALA A 65 23.06 -33.06 26.15
C ALA A 65 22.98 -34.28 27.08
N ASP A 66 21.89 -34.42 27.85
CA ASP A 66 21.67 -35.57 28.74
C ASP A 66 21.52 -36.87 27.95
N LEU A 67 20.83 -36.85 26.81
CA LEU A 67 20.77 -37.96 25.85
C LEU A 67 22.16 -38.41 25.35
N LEU A 68 23.06 -37.46 25.07
CA LEU A 68 24.43 -37.77 24.63
C LEU A 68 25.29 -38.35 25.76
N ILE A 69 25.06 -37.92 27.00
CA ILE A 69 25.70 -38.51 28.19
C ILE A 69 25.18 -39.93 28.43
N GLY A 70 23.86 -40.14 28.35
CA GLY A 70 23.22 -41.46 28.47
C GLY A 70 23.65 -42.46 27.39
N TRP A 71 23.98 -41.99 26.18
CA TRP A 71 24.53 -42.81 25.10
C TRP A 71 26.05 -43.07 25.22
N ASN A 72 26.70 -42.65 26.31
CA ASN A 72 28.16 -42.72 26.51
C ASN A 72 29.00 -41.99 25.44
N VAL A 73 28.41 -41.03 24.71
CA VAL A 73 29.14 -40.17 23.78
C VAL A 73 30.01 -39.18 24.56
N ILE A 74 29.49 -38.68 25.68
CA ILE A 74 30.21 -37.81 26.60
C ILE A 74 30.58 -38.62 27.85
N LYS A 75 31.86 -38.94 28.01
CA LYS A 75 32.36 -39.75 29.13
C LYS A 75 32.64 -38.89 30.37
N GLY A 76 32.39 -39.43 31.56
CA GLY A 76 32.74 -38.82 32.85
C GLY A 76 31.62 -38.05 33.55
N PHE A 77 30.42 -38.00 32.97
CA PHE A 77 29.24 -37.39 33.59
C PHE A 77 28.17 -38.44 33.88
N ARG A 78 27.48 -38.27 35.00
CA ARG A 78 26.29 -39.06 35.34
C ARG A 78 25.07 -38.38 34.69
N GLY A 79 24.28 -39.14 33.94
CA GLY A 79 23.01 -38.65 33.39
C GLY A 79 22.03 -38.21 34.48
N TRP A 80 21.14 -37.30 34.14
CA TRP A 80 20.28 -36.63 35.12
C TRP A 80 19.06 -37.49 35.46
N GLY A 81 18.70 -37.49 36.74
CA GLY A 81 17.47 -38.14 37.21
C GLY A 81 16.22 -37.36 36.79
N PHE A 82 15.07 -38.02 36.80
CA PHE A 82 13.78 -37.39 36.46
C PHE A 82 13.53 -36.08 37.23
N TRP A 83 13.78 -36.07 38.55
CA TRP A 83 13.58 -34.87 39.37
C TRP A 83 14.59 -33.76 39.07
N GLU A 84 15.81 -34.11 38.67
CA GLU A 84 16.82 -33.15 38.25
C GLU A 84 16.41 -32.50 36.93
N LEU A 85 15.84 -33.27 35.99
CA LEU A 85 15.27 -32.75 34.74
C LEU A 85 14.06 -31.83 34.99
N VAL A 86 13.19 -32.14 35.95
CA VAL A 86 12.06 -31.25 36.31
C VAL A 86 12.57 -29.92 36.86
N VAL A 87 13.57 -29.95 37.75
CA VAL A 87 14.18 -28.72 38.29
C VAL A 87 14.88 -27.94 37.18
N ALA A 88 15.59 -28.63 36.29
CA ALA A 88 16.24 -28.03 35.13
C ALA A 88 15.25 -27.36 34.18
N MET A 89 14.08 -27.95 33.98
CA MET A 89 12.99 -27.35 33.21
C MET A 89 12.57 -26.01 33.83
N ILE A 90 12.22 -26.01 35.12
CA ILE A 90 11.80 -24.79 35.83
C ILE A 90 12.90 -23.72 35.77
N GLY A 91 14.15 -24.11 36.05
CA GLY A 91 15.31 -23.23 35.98
C GLY A 91 15.50 -22.64 34.57
N SER A 92 15.34 -23.44 33.53
CA SER A 92 15.46 -23.00 32.13
C SER A 92 14.45 -21.93 31.77
N TYR A 93 13.20 -22.03 32.25
CA TYR A 93 12.18 -21.00 32.02
C TYR A 93 12.46 -19.71 32.81
N ILE A 94 12.99 -19.80 34.02
CA ILE A 94 13.42 -18.64 34.81
C ILE A 94 14.60 -17.93 34.12
N VAL A 95 15.62 -18.69 33.70
CA VAL A 95 16.77 -18.16 32.96
C VAL A 95 16.33 -17.58 31.62
N GLY A 96 15.45 -18.26 30.89
CA GLY A 96 14.88 -17.77 29.64
C GLY A 96 14.13 -16.45 29.81
N TRP A 97 13.40 -16.28 30.91
CA TRP A 97 12.78 -15.00 31.27
C TRP A 97 13.81 -13.91 31.57
N GLY A 98 14.86 -14.23 32.33
CA GLY A 98 15.97 -13.31 32.63
C GLY A 98 16.71 -12.84 31.38
N ILE A 99 17.07 -13.76 30.49
CA ILE A 99 17.73 -13.43 29.21
C ILE A 99 16.82 -12.57 28.35
N VAL A 100 15.55 -12.97 28.19
CA VAL A 100 14.64 -12.20 27.35
C VAL A 100 14.43 -10.81 27.93
N THR A 101 14.23 -10.63 29.24
CA THR A 101 14.04 -9.31 29.85
C THR A 101 15.26 -8.40 29.72
N LEU A 102 16.47 -8.92 29.88
CA LEU A 102 17.71 -8.16 29.71
C LEU A 102 17.97 -7.76 28.25
N PHE A 103 17.71 -8.68 27.31
CA PHE A 103 18.05 -8.48 25.89
C PHE A 103 16.88 -8.01 25.02
N LYS A 104 15.65 -7.88 25.55
CA LYS A 104 14.47 -7.36 24.83
C LYS A 104 14.69 -5.96 24.25
N ARG A 105 15.54 -5.15 24.88
CA ARG A 105 15.88 -3.80 24.40
C ARG A 105 16.92 -3.80 23.27
N SER A 106 17.83 -4.79 23.25
CA SER A 106 18.92 -4.87 22.27
C SER A 106 18.55 -5.68 21.02
N PHE A 107 17.68 -6.69 21.15
CA PHE A 107 17.16 -7.48 20.04
C PHE A 107 15.73 -7.03 19.66
N LYS A 108 15.61 -5.81 19.11
CA LYS A 108 14.43 -5.43 18.32
C LYS A 108 14.50 -6.11 16.94
N LEU A 109 14.35 -7.43 16.90
CA LEU A 109 14.09 -8.14 15.66
C LEU A 109 12.58 -8.43 15.60
N GLY A 110 11.88 -7.63 14.81
CA GLY A 110 10.42 -7.66 14.68
C GLY A 110 9.74 -6.52 15.42
N GLU A 111 10.06 -5.27 15.07
CA GLU A 111 9.10 -4.20 15.26
C GLU A 111 7.86 -4.53 14.41
N THR A 112 6.68 -4.56 15.04
CA THR A 112 5.43 -4.26 14.35
C THR A 112 5.64 -2.97 13.57
N PRO A 113 5.34 -2.90 12.26
CA PRO A 113 5.72 -1.75 11.46
C PRO A 113 5.06 -0.51 12.05
N ASN A 114 5.87 0.38 12.64
CA ASN A 114 5.47 1.77 12.77
C ASN A 114 5.08 2.21 11.36
N SER A 115 3.83 2.59 11.18
CA SER A 115 3.32 2.99 9.88
C SER A 115 4.29 4.00 9.26
N THR A 116 4.92 3.63 8.16
CA THR A 116 5.80 4.51 7.37
C THR A 116 4.98 5.54 6.60
N ARG A 117 3.65 5.49 6.75
CA ARG A 117 2.70 6.39 6.13
C ARG A 117 2.85 7.79 6.71
N GLN A 118 3.18 8.73 5.85
CA GLN A 118 3.16 10.15 6.09
C GLN A 118 1.90 10.74 5.44
N VAL A 119 1.30 11.72 6.12
CA VAL A 119 0.14 12.44 5.62
C VAL A 119 0.44 13.93 5.72
N LEU A 120 0.35 14.63 4.60
CA LEU A 120 0.46 16.08 4.50
C LEU A 120 -0.94 16.63 4.23
N ASN A 121 -1.35 17.64 4.98
CA ASN A 121 -2.67 18.26 4.86
C ASN A 121 -2.53 19.77 4.77
N VAL A 122 -3.29 20.39 3.89
CA VAL A 122 -3.50 21.82 3.87
C VAL A 122 -5.00 22.06 3.69
N SER A 123 -5.56 22.90 4.54
CA SER A 123 -6.96 23.32 4.50
C SER A 123 -7.00 24.83 4.62
N ARG A 124 -7.77 25.49 3.76
CA ARG A 124 -7.94 26.94 3.77
C ARG A 124 -9.41 27.33 3.61
N PRO A 125 -9.86 28.39 4.30
CA PRO A 125 -11.18 28.95 4.09
C PRO A 125 -11.29 29.59 2.70
N LYS A 126 -12.50 30.02 2.34
CA LYS A 126 -12.77 30.75 1.10
C LYS A 126 -12.22 32.18 1.20
N GLU A 127 -10.98 32.38 0.79
CA GLU A 127 -10.29 33.68 0.86
C GLU A 127 -9.71 34.15 -0.48
N PHE A 128 -9.86 33.35 -1.53
CA PHE A 128 -9.30 33.57 -2.86
C PHE A 128 -10.40 33.50 -3.93
N GLU A 129 -10.26 34.30 -4.97
CA GLU A 129 -11.17 34.36 -6.13
C GLU A 129 -10.72 33.42 -7.24
N GLU A 130 -9.42 33.17 -7.32
CA GLU A 130 -8.79 32.25 -8.27
C GLU A 130 -7.94 31.22 -7.52
N LEU A 131 -7.96 29.98 -7.99
CA LEU A 131 -7.17 28.88 -7.46
C LEU A 131 -6.39 28.19 -8.57
N GLU A 132 -5.06 28.25 -8.48
CA GLU A 132 -4.16 27.50 -9.34
C GLU A 132 -3.64 26.28 -8.59
N ILE A 133 -3.78 25.10 -9.20
CA ILE A 133 -3.31 23.84 -8.63
C ILE A 133 -2.24 23.24 -9.56
N ASP A 134 -1.07 22.97 -9.00
CA ASP A 134 0.04 22.29 -9.66
C ASP A 134 0.24 20.90 -9.01
N ILE A 135 -0.02 19.84 -9.77
CA ILE A 135 0.07 18.44 -9.34
C ILE A 135 1.24 17.77 -10.05
N ASP A 136 2.19 17.27 -9.27
CA ASP A 136 3.35 16.55 -9.78
C ASP A 136 3.45 15.16 -9.16
N ALA A 137 2.87 14.17 -9.83
CA ALA A 137 2.63 12.83 -9.28
C ALA A 137 3.30 11.73 -10.12
N ASN A 138 3.89 10.75 -9.46
CA ASN A 138 4.39 9.52 -10.09
C ASN A 138 3.92 8.30 -9.29
N LEU A 139 3.46 7.25 -9.98
CA LEU A 139 2.93 6.01 -9.39
C LEU A 139 1.91 6.26 -8.25
N THR A 140 1.06 7.27 -8.42
CA THR A 140 0.19 7.78 -7.36
C THR A 140 -1.27 7.85 -7.84
N LYS A 141 -2.21 7.57 -6.93
CA LYS A 141 -3.64 7.81 -7.19
C LYS A 141 -3.99 9.26 -6.93
N VAL A 142 -4.65 9.91 -7.86
CA VAL A 142 -5.05 11.32 -7.73
C VAL A 142 -6.57 11.43 -7.87
N LEU A 143 -7.20 12.12 -6.93
CA LEU A 143 -8.62 12.43 -6.96
C LEU A 143 -8.80 13.93 -6.70
N LEU A 144 -9.46 14.62 -7.62
CA LEU A 144 -9.88 16.01 -7.47
C LEU A 144 -11.40 16.07 -7.69
N MET A 145 -12.12 16.67 -6.75
CA MET A 145 -13.58 16.77 -6.81
C MET A 145 -14.12 17.95 -5.98
N ASP A 146 -15.41 18.25 -6.14
CA ASP A 146 -16.13 19.15 -5.24
C ASP A 146 -16.62 18.39 -4.01
N ASN A 147 -16.12 18.72 -2.81
CA ASN A 147 -16.60 18.07 -1.59
C ASN A 147 -16.43 18.90 -0.31
N THR A 148 -16.15 20.20 -0.43
CA THR A 148 -15.91 21.03 0.76
C THR A 148 -16.68 22.36 0.73
N SER A 149 -17.14 22.73 1.93
CA SER A 149 -17.68 24.07 2.21
C SER A 149 -16.59 25.10 2.50
N ASN A 150 -15.35 24.63 2.75
CA ASN A 150 -14.16 25.47 2.84
C ASN A 150 -13.73 25.96 1.45
N GLY A 151 -12.63 26.73 1.36
CA GLY A 151 -12.05 27.12 0.08
C GLY A 151 -11.44 25.92 -0.63
N PHE A 152 -10.57 25.18 0.06
CA PHE A 152 -10.09 23.86 -0.37
C PHE A 152 -9.59 23.02 0.80
N ASP A 153 -9.61 21.70 0.61
CA ASP A 153 -9.01 20.70 1.47
C ASP A 153 -8.12 19.76 0.61
N ALA A 154 -6.82 19.76 0.89
CA ALA A 154 -5.84 18.99 0.15
C ALA A 154 -5.10 18.00 1.07
N ASN A 155 -5.02 16.75 0.65
CA ASN A 155 -4.38 15.65 1.36
C ASN A 155 -3.41 14.90 0.45
N VAL A 156 -2.17 14.72 0.90
CA VAL A 156 -1.18 13.86 0.26
C VAL A 156 -0.74 12.80 1.26
N SER A 157 -1.05 11.54 0.99
CA SER A 157 -0.76 10.40 1.86
C SER A 157 0.15 9.42 1.15
N TYR A 158 1.33 9.13 1.70
CA TYR A 158 2.28 8.20 1.07
C TYR A 158 3.14 7.42 2.07
N ASP A 159 3.69 6.28 1.63
CA ASP A 159 4.73 5.55 2.35
C ASP A 159 6.09 6.24 2.18
N LYS A 160 6.63 6.83 3.25
CA LYS A 160 7.89 7.61 3.21
C LYS A 160 9.13 6.82 2.79
N GLN A 161 9.09 5.48 2.89
CA GLN A 161 10.18 4.63 2.41
C GLN A 161 10.17 4.48 0.89
N SER A 162 8.99 4.56 0.27
CA SER A 162 8.80 4.41 -1.17
C SER A 162 8.65 5.74 -1.90
N PHE A 163 8.22 6.80 -1.22
CA PHE A 163 7.90 8.09 -1.85
C PHE A 163 8.54 9.27 -1.13
N SER A 164 8.64 10.39 -1.84
CA SER A 164 8.79 11.72 -1.28
C SER A 164 7.59 12.56 -1.70
N GLY A 165 7.06 13.36 -0.77
CA GLY A 165 5.94 14.25 -1.05
C GLY A 165 6.17 15.64 -0.50
N ASP A 166 5.49 16.60 -1.10
CA ASP A 166 5.46 18.01 -0.70
C ASP A 166 4.04 18.53 -0.93
N LEU A 167 3.55 19.37 -0.02
CA LEU A 167 2.26 20.03 -0.16
C LEU A 167 2.40 21.45 0.38
N LYS A 168 2.31 22.43 -0.50
CA LYS A 168 2.53 23.85 -0.19
C LYS A 168 1.39 24.67 -0.75
N TYR A 169 1.04 25.69 0.03
CA TYR A 169 0.07 26.69 -0.37
C TYR A 169 0.66 28.08 -0.17
N ASP A 170 0.42 28.94 -1.13
CA ASP A 170 0.73 30.36 -1.08
C ASP A 170 -0.47 31.17 -1.58
N MET A 171 -0.56 32.43 -1.15
CA MET A 171 -1.59 33.36 -1.59
C MET A 171 -0.98 34.72 -1.92
N ASP A 172 -1.20 35.18 -3.15
CA ASP A 172 -0.84 36.53 -3.58
C ASP A 172 -2.07 37.24 -4.14
N LYS A 173 -2.43 38.40 -3.57
CA LYS A 173 -3.50 39.30 -4.05
C LYS A 173 -4.80 38.58 -4.47
N GLY A 174 -5.31 37.69 -3.61
CA GLY A 174 -6.58 36.98 -3.86
C GLY A 174 -6.47 35.78 -4.81
N LYS A 175 -5.26 35.43 -5.26
CA LYS A 175 -4.98 34.22 -6.03
C LYS A 175 -4.30 33.18 -5.13
N GLY A 176 -4.94 32.04 -4.95
CA GLY A 176 -4.38 30.90 -4.24
C GLY A 176 -3.53 30.05 -5.19
N SER A 177 -2.35 29.62 -4.74
CA SER A 177 -1.50 28.67 -5.46
C SER A 177 -1.24 27.45 -4.58
N LEU A 178 -1.72 26.28 -5.00
CA LEU A 178 -1.52 25.00 -4.32
C LEU A 178 -0.57 24.14 -5.15
N ARG A 179 0.57 23.74 -4.56
CA ARG A 179 1.52 22.82 -5.18
C ARG A 179 1.58 21.52 -4.41
N ALA A 180 1.32 20.41 -5.09
CA ALA A 180 1.32 19.07 -4.53
C ALA A 180 2.24 18.15 -5.33
N ARG A 181 3.24 17.58 -4.67
CA ARG A 181 4.18 16.63 -5.27
C ARG A 181 4.13 15.30 -4.54
N CYS A 182 4.18 14.19 -5.27
CA CYS A 182 4.42 12.85 -4.72
C CYS A 182 5.16 12.02 -5.76
N LYS A 183 6.45 11.77 -5.52
CA LYS A 183 7.33 11.05 -6.45
C LYS A 183 7.84 9.76 -5.83
N ALA A 184 7.81 8.68 -6.61
CA ALA A 184 8.41 7.43 -6.18
C ALA A 184 9.94 7.60 -6.10
N ARG A 185 10.54 6.94 -5.11
CA ARG A 185 11.99 6.80 -5.00
C ARG A 185 12.46 5.74 -5.99
N SER A 186 13.75 5.78 -6.32
CA SER A 186 14.37 4.79 -7.21
C SER A 186 14.15 3.35 -6.71
N GLY A 187 13.85 2.44 -7.64
CA GLY A 187 13.63 1.02 -7.36
C GLY A 187 12.22 0.64 -6.89
N VAL A 188 11.27 1.59 -6.82
CA VAL A 188 9.87 1.30 -6.52
C VAL A 188 9.15 0.86 -7.80
N SER A 189 8.75 -0.40 -7.86
CA SER A 189 7.90 -0.92 -8.95
C SER A 189 6.45 -1.07 -8.48
N SER A 190 5.53 -0.42 -9.21
CA SER A 190 4.07 -0.62 -9.17
C SER A 190 3.42 -0.73 -7.79
N VAL A 191 3.27 0.41 -7.09
CA VAL A 191 2.46 0.42 -5.86
C VAL A 191 1.58 1.67 -5.75
N LEU A 192 0.60 1.79 -6.65
CA LEU A 192 -0.46 2.81 -6.57
C LEU A 192 -1.22 2.80 -5.22
N SER A 193 -1.16 1.71 -4.44
CA SER A 193 -1.78 1.63 -3.11
C SER A 193 -0.97 2.30 -2.00
N LYS A 194 0.30 2.66 -2.27
CA LYS A 194 1.21 3.28 -1.29
C LYS A 194 1.24 4.81 -1.35
N SER A 195 0.60 5.43 -2.33
CA SER A 195 0.50 6.88 -2.45
C SER A 195 -0.87 7.32 -2.98
N ARG A 196 -1.38 8.40 -2.40
CA ARG A 196 -2.66 8.98 -2.79
C ARG A 196 -2.64 10.49 -2.56
N MET A 197 -3.21 11.22 -3.51
CA MET A 197 -3.57 12.62 -3.37
C MET A 197 -5.09 12.76 -3.48
N ASN A 198 -5.69 13.52 -2.56
CA ASN A 198 -7.09 13.92 -2.64
C ASN A 198 -7.17 15.44 -2.53
N PHE A 199 -7.95 16.04 -3.42
CA PHE A 199 -8.25 17.46 -3.45
C PHE A 199 -9.76 17.63 -3.45
N GLU A 200 -10.26 18.31 -2.44
CA GLU A 200 -11.67 18.69 -2.32
C GLU A 200 -11.73 20.20 -2.42
N LEU A 201 -12.41 20.71 -3.44
CA LEU A 201 -12.37 22.13 -3.80
C LEU A 201 -13.75 22.74 -3.66
N ASN A 202 -13.78 24.05 -3.42
CA ASN A 202 -15.00 24.82 -3.58
C ASN A 202 -15.31 25.13 -5.04
N SER A 203 -16.59 25.29 -5.35
CA SER A 203 -17.09 25.58 -6.68
C SER A 203 -16.98 27.05 -7.10
N GLU A 204 -16.91 27.99 -6.15
CA GLU A 204 -16.89 29.44 -6.42
C GLU A 204 -15.61 29.94 -7.14
N PRO A 205 -14.39 29.65 -6.66
CA PRO A 205 -13.18 30.22 -7.23
C PRO A 205 -12.92 29.70 -8.64
N ILE A 206 -12.37 30.57 -9.50
CA ILE A 206 -11.95 30.18 -10.85
C ILE A 206 -10.77 29.23 -10.73
N LEU A 207 -10.92 28.02 -11.26
CA LEU A 207 -9.93 26.95 -11.14
C LEU A 207 -9.05 26.85 -12.38
N ARG A 208 -7.74 26.75 -12.16
CA ARG A 208 -6.76 26.35 -13.17
C ARG A 208 -5.94 25.18 -12.64
N LEU A 209 -5.75 24.17 -13.50
CA LEU A 209 -4.98 22.97 -13.16
C LEU A 209 -3.78 22.82 -14.10
N ASP A 210 -2.60 22.59 -13.54
CA ASP A 210 -1.47 21.99 -14.24
C ASP A 210 -1.14 20.66 -13.54
N ALA A 211 -1.11 19.56 -14.29
CA ALA A 211 -0.90 18.22 -13.76
C ALA A 211 0.13 17.45 -14.60
N THR A 212 1.21 17.02 -13.96
CA THR A 212 2.19 16.08 -14.51
C THR A 212 2.03 14.72 -13.82
N LEU A 213 1.62 13.70 -14.58
CA LEU A 213 1.13 12.41 -14.08
C LEU A 213 1.85 11.25 -14.77
N ASP A 214 2.73 10.56 -14.07
CA ASP A 214 3.49 9.43 -14.62
C ASP A 214 3.15 8.11 -13.92
N GLY A 215 2.65 7.12 -14.66
CA GLY A 215 2.16 5.86 -14.11
C GLY A 215 1.05 6.03 -13.07
N ALA A 216 0.22 7.07 -13.20
CA ALA A 216 -0.80 7.47 -12.25
C ALA A 216 -2.19 6.94 -12.60
N ASP A 217 -3.08 6.93 -11.60
CA ASP A 217 -4.50 6.63 -11.77
C ASP A 217 -5.29 7.83 -11.24
N SER A 218 -5.78 8.65 -12.16
CA SER A 218 -6.25 10.00 -11.86
C SER A 218 -7.70 10.21 -12.25
N VAL A 219 -8.47 10.81 -11.35
CA VAL A 219 -9.84 11.22 -11.59
C VAL A 219 -9.94 12.71 -11.28
N PHE A 220 -10.29 13.49 -12.30
CA PHE A 220 -10.55 14.91 -12.20
C PHE A 220 -12.03 15.17 -12.49
N ASP A 221 -12.79 15.38 -11.42
CA ASP A 221 -14.21 15.72 -11.50
C ASP A 221 -14.37 17.24 -11.41
N PHE A 222 -14.59 17.89 -12.56
CA PHE A 222 -14.83 19.32 -12.64
C PHE A 222 -16.31 19.67 -12.77
N SER A 223 -17.22 18.70 -12.73
CA SER A 223 -18.65 18.89 -13.05
C SER A 223 -19.27 20.08 -12.33
N LYS A 224 -18.90 20.29 -11.07
CA LYS A 224 -19.37 21.38 -10.21
C LYS A 224 -18.28 22.37 -9.82
N LEU A 225 -17.16 22.39 -10.53
CA LEU A 225 -16.05 23.31 -10.30
C LEU A 225 -16.01 24.35 -11.41
N ASN A 226 -15.69 25.60 -11.08
CA ASN A 226 -15.58 26.71 -12.03
C ASN A 226 -14.24 26.65 -12.79
N LEU A 227 -14.04 25.58 -13.57
CA LEU A 227 -12.83 25.32 -14.33
C LEU A 227 -12.69 26.30 -15.49
N ASP A 228 -11.56 27.01 -15.55
CA ASP A 228 -11.17 27.84 -16.69
C ASP A 228 -10.31 27.03 -17.66
N SER A 229 -9.22 26.42 -17.15
CA SER A 229 -8.34 25.58 -17.95
C SER A 229 -7.66 24.47 -17.15
N ALA A 230 -7.36 23.36 -17.83
CA ALA A 230 -6.54 22.29 -17.30
C ALA A 230 -5.47 21.86 -18.32
N ARG A 231 -4.22 21.78 -17.88
CA ARG A 231 -3.10 21.22 -18.65
C ARG A 231 -2.65 19.93 -17.98
N ILE A 232 -2.68 18.83 -18.71
CA ILE A 232 -2.39 17.50 -18.17
C ILE A 232 -1.34 16.83 -19.05
N LYS A 233 -0.14 16.63 -18.49
CA LYS A 233 0.93 15.84 -19.10
C LYS A 233 0.96 14.47 -18.48
N THR A 234 0.89 13.41 -19.28
CA THR A 234 0.80 12.07 -18.70
C THR A 234 1.43 10.93 -19.51
N SER A 235 2.09 10.02 -18.81
CA SER A 235 2.72 8.81 -19.37
C SER A 235 2.22 7.57 -18.63
N LEU A 236 1.92 6.49 -19.37
CA LEU A 236 1.53 5.18 -18.85
C LEU A 236 0.43 5.22 -17.77
N SER A 237 -0.57 6.08 -17.94
CA SER A 237 -1.56 6.39 -16.89
C SER A 237 -2.99 6.05 -17.29
N ARG A 238 -3.86 6.02 -16.28
CA ARG A 238 -5.31 6.10 -16.46
C ARG A 238 -5.78 7.48 -16.04
N LEU A 239 -6.52 8.12 -16.92
CA LEU A 239 -7.03 9.47 -16.70
C LEU A 239 -8.54 9.47 -16.93
N SER A 240 -9.30 9.87 -15.93
CA SER A 240 -10.74 10.14 -16.07
C SER A 240 -11.02 11.61 -15.83
N ILE A 241 -11.76 12.22 -16.75
CA ILE A 241 -12.11 13.63 -16.71
C ILE A 241 -13.62 13.78 -16.81
N ILE A 242 -14.19 14.62 -15.96
CA ILE A 242 -15.59 15.04 -16.01
C ILE A 242 -15.61 16.56 -16.24
N PRO A 243 -16.03 17.04 -17.43
CA PRO A 243 -16.07 18.46 -17.76
C PRO A 243 -16.95 19.30 -16.84
N SER A 244 -16.65 20.60 -16.74
CA SER A 244 -17.42 21.56 -15.94
C SER A 244 -18.78 21.90 -16.55
N GLN A 245 -19.79 22.00 -15.68
CA GLN A 245 -21.13 22.50 -16.02
C GLN A 245 -21.29 23.98 -15.68
N LEU A 246 -20.29 24.62 -15.08
CA LEU A 246 -20.40 25.98 -14.54
C LEU A 246 -19.80 27.04 -15.46
N ARG A 247 -18.81 26.67 -16.28
CA ARG A 247 -18.07 27.58 -17.15
C ARG A 247 -17.58 26.85 -18.40
N ASP A 248 -17.44 27.60 -19.48
CA ASP A 248 -16.69 27.15 -20.65
C ASP A 248 -15.23 26.89 -20.28
N SER A 249 -14.70 25.74 -20.71
CA SER A 249 -13.38 25.27 -20.27
C SER A 249 -12.55 24.67 -21.39
N ILE A 250 -11.23 24.75 -21.24
CA ILE A 250 -10.26 24.13 -22.15
C ILE A 250 -9.40 23.14 -21.37
N VAL A 251 -9.29 21.92 -21.88
CA VAL A 251 -8.48 20.85 -21.29
C VAL A 251 -7.47 20.37 -22.31
N ASP A 252 -6.20 20.69 -22.09
CA ASP A 252 -5.07 20.25 -22.91
C ASP A 252 -4.45 19.00 -22.30
N ILE A 253 -4.39 17.91 -23.07
CA ILE A 253 -3.84 16.61 -22.65
C ILE A 253 -2.70 16.25 -23.60
N ASP A 254 -1.50 16.13 -23.04
CA ASP A 254 -0.29 15.67 -23.75
C ASP A 254 0.09 14.30 -23.17
N CYS A 255 -0.01 13.25 -23.97
CA CYS A 255 0.20 11.89 -23.48
C CYS A 255 0.97 10.98 -24.43
N GLU A 256 1.83 10.12 -23.86
CA GLU A 256 2.53 9.10 -24.67
C GLU A 256 1.63 7.87 -24.85
N VAL A 257 1.35 7.18 -23.72
CA VAL A 257 0.48 6.00 -23.66
C VAL A 257 -0.50 6.15 -22.52
N THR A 258 -1.78 6.37 -22.81
CA THR A 258 -2.79 6.62 -21.76
C THR A 258 -4.16 6.03 -22.12
N SER A 259 -4.87 5.53 -21.11
CA SER A 259 -6.29 5.25 -21.20
C SER A 259 -7.06 6.47 -20.69
N LEU A 260 -7.69 7.20 -21.61
CA LEU A 260 -8.46 8.40 -21.34
C LEU A 260 -9.96 8.05 -21.31
N ASN A 261 -10.63 8.31 -20.19
CA ASN A 261 -12.08 8.19 -20.05
C ASN A 261 -12.71 9.57 -19.79
N ILE A 262 -13.42 10.10 -20.76
CA ILE A 262 -14.13 11.38 -20.65
C ILE A 262 -15.60 11.07 -20.32
N ARG A 263 -16.05 11.42 -19.12
CA ARG A 263 -17.44 11.25 -18.71
C ARG A 263 -18.14 12.60 -18.78
N THR A 264 -18.94 12.82 -19.81
CA THR A 264 -19.48 14.13 -20.15
C THR A 264 -20.92 14.27 -19.67
N PRO A 265 -21.26 15.29 -18.85
CA PRO A 265 -22.64 15.59 -18.53
C PRO A 265 -23.46 15.94 -19.79
N LYS A 266 -24.70 15.47 -19.89
CA LYS A 266 -25.56 15.68 -21.07
C LYS A 266 -25.84 17.14 -21.45
N ASP A 267 -25.70 18.06 -20.50
CA ASP A 267 -25.96 19.49 -20.71
C ASP A 267 -24.71 20.28 -21.12
N VAL A 268 -23.55 19.61 -21.17
CA VAL A 268 -22.27 20.17 -21.61
C VAL A 268 -22.02 19.80 -23.07
N GLY A 269 -21.65 20.79 -23.86
CA GLY A 269 -21.22 20.61 -25.24
C GLY A 269 -19.73 20.25 -25.26
N LEU A 270 -19.36 19.20 -26.00
CA LEU A 270 -17.99 18.70 -26.04
C LEU A 270 -17.39 18.89 -27.42
N SER A 271 -16.19 19.48 -27.48
CA SER A 271 -15.37 19.54 -28.68
C SER A 271 -14.05 18.84 -28.41
N ILE A 272 -13.70 17.83 -29.21
CA ILE A 272 -12.45 17.09 -29.09
C ILE A 272 -11.61 17.34 -30.32
N ILE A 273 -10.45 17.91 -30.11
CA ILE A 273 -9.42 18.08 -31.14
C ILE A 273 -8.31 17.10 -30.80
N HIS A 274 -7.83 16.35 -31.79
CA HIS A 274 -6.81 15.35 -31.56
C HIS A 274 -5.69 15.39 -32.58
N GLU A 275 -4.49 15.05 -32.14
CA GLU A 275 -3.29 14.91 -32.96
C GLU A 275 -2.57 13.60 -32.56
N GLY A 276 -2.46 12.66 -33.51
CA GLY A 276 -1.74 11.39 -33.36
C GLY A 276 -2.58 10.12 -33.58
N GLU A 277 -2.03 8.94 -33.24
CA GLU A 277 -2.73 7.66 -33.45
C GLU A 277 -3.72 7.37 -32.32
N LEU A 278 -5.01 7.33 -32.65
CA LEU A 278 -6.07 7.08 -31.67
C LEU A 278 -6.79 5.77 -31.92
N ASN A 279 -6.98 5.01 -30.84
CA ASN A 279 -7.85 3.85 -30.81
C ASN A 279 -9.12 4.18 -30.03
N TRP A 280 -10.16 4.56 -30.77
CA TRP A 280 -11.45 4.96 -30.22
C TRP A 280 -12.31 3.75 -29.87
N SER A 281 -13.05 3.85 -28.76
CA SER A 281 -13.97 2.78 -28.33
C SER A 281 -15.45 3.11 -28.45
N ASN A 282 -15.85 4.39 -28.46
CA ASN A 282 -17.25 4.81 -28.48
C ASN A 282 -17.41 6.22 -29.07
N PHE A 283 -18.30 6.38 -30.06
CA PHE A 283 -18.59 7.64 -30.77
C PHE A 283 -20.02 8.15 -30.54
N ASN A 284 -20.76 7.56 -29.61
CA ASN A 284 -22.16 7.91 -29.42
C ASN A 284 -22.32 9.42 -29.14
N ASN A 285 -23.26 10.06 -29.85
CA ASN A 285 -23.57 11.50 -29.77
C ASN A 285 -22.42 12.45 -30.16
N LEU A 286 -21.44 11.98 -30.94
CA LEU A 286 -20.41 12.82 -31.53
C LEU A 286 -20.55 12.86 -33.05
N MET A 287 -20.32 14.03 -33.62
CA MET A 287 -20.30 14.29 -35.06
C MET A 287 -18.88 14.67 -35.45
N GLU A 288 -18.37 14.06 -36.51
CA GLU A 288 -17.07 14.39 -37.06
C GLU A 288 -17.09 15.78 -37.72
N ARG A 289 -16.00 16.53 -37.54
CA ARG A 289 -15.73 17.85 -38.14
C ARG A 289 -14.27 17.86 -38.61
N GLU A 290 -13.88 18.83 -39.44
CA GLU A 290 -12.56 18.88 -40.11
C GLU A 290 -11.34 18.66 -39.20
N LYS A 291 -11.43 19.02 -37.91
CA LYS A 291 -10.30 18.93 -36.95
C LYS A 291 -10.54 17.98 -35.78
N GLY A 292 -11.64 17.22 -35.79
CA GLY A 292 -11.97 16.32 -34.68
C GLY A 292 -13.46 16.03 -34.55
N TYR A 293 -13.96 15.98 -33.32
CA TYR A 293 -15.32 15.53 -33.02
C TYR A 293 -16.05 16.54 -32.14
N VAL A 294 -17.33 16.75 -32.41
CA VAL A 294 -18.16 17.69 -31.65
C VAL A 294 -19.45 17.01 -31.25
N SER A 295 -19.95 17.29 -30.04
CA SER A 295 -21.19 16.72 -29.56
C SER A 295 -22.42 17.22 -30.32
N THR A 296 -23.45 16.38 -30.40
CA THR A 296 -24.72 16.73 -31.06
C THR A 296 -25.51 17.84 -30.35
N ASN A 297 -25.22 18.08 -29.07
CA ASN A 297 -25.84 19.12 -28.27
C ASN A 297 -25.06 20.44 -28.27
N ILE A 298 -23.94 20.57 -29.00
CA ILE A 298 -23.02 21.73 -28.89
C ILE A 298 -23.73 23.08 -29.04
N ASP A 299 -24.70 23.20 -29.96
CA ASP A 299 -25.40 24.45 -30.25
C ASP A 299 -26.46 24.82 -29.19
N ARG A 300 -26.84 23.87 -28.34
CA ARG A 300 -27.87 24.03 -27.30
C ARG A 300 -27.35 23.85 -25.87
N ALA A 301 -26.05 23.55 -25.74
CA ALA A 301 -25.44 23.29 -24.45
C ALA A 301 -25.33 24.58 -23.63
N VAL A 302 -25.42 24.45 -22.30
CA VAL A 302 -25.32 25.60 -21.39
C VAL A 302 -23.87 26.05 -21.27
N THR A 303 -22.95 25.08 -21.25
CA THR A 303 -21.51 25.30 -21.23
C THR A 303 -20.85 24.36 -22.23
N THR A 304 -19.63 24.71 -22.61
CA THR A 304 -18.82 23.97 -23.57
C THR A 304 -17.48 23.59 -22.97
N CYS A 305 -16.96 22.42 -23.36
CA CYS A 305 -15.63 21.97 -22.99
C CYS A 305 -14.88 21.56 -24.25
N GLN A 306 -13.74 22.21 -24.49
CA GLN A 306 -12.81 21.81 -25.53
C GLN A 306 -11.71 20.96 -24.93
N ILE A 307 -11.54 19.73 -25.43
CA ILE A 307 -10.48 18.83 -25.03
C ILE A 307 -9.52 18.66 -26.19
N ASN A 308 -8.28 19.14 -26.02
CA ASN A 308 -7.21 18.96 -26.99
C ASN A 308 -6.35 17.78 -26.55
N VAL A 309 -6.26 16.73 -27.37
CA VAL A 309 -5.49 15.53 -27.06
C VAL A 309 -4.35 15.39 -28.06
N LYS A 310 -3.13 15.55 -27.57
CA LYS A 310 -1.91 15.20 -28.30
C LYS A 310 -1.41 13.87 -27.79
N SER A 311 -1.33 12.87 -28.65
CA SER A 311 -1.04 11.50 -28.23
C SER A 311 -0.18 10.73 -29.21
N ASP A 312 0.78 9.94 -28.73
CA ASP A 312 1.43 8.93 -29.58
C ASP A 312 0.51 7.71 -29.75
N MET A 313 0.06 7.11 -28.65
CA MET A 313 -0.94 6.03 -28.65
C MET A 313 -1.90 6.16 -27.46
N SER A 314 -3.18 6.44 -27.69
CA SER A 314 -4.16 6.45 -26.60
C SER A 314 -5.46 5.73 -26.95
N LYS A 315 -6.04 5.14 -25.90
CA LYS A 315 -7.40 4.64 -25.95
C LYS A 315 -8.31 5.69 -25.34
N ILE A 316 -9.18 6.27 -26.16
CA ILE A 316 -10.18 7.23 -25.71
C ILE A 316 -11.54 6.55 -25.61
N SER A 317 -12.19 6.74 -24.47
CA SER A 317 -13.56 6.33 -24.21
C SER A 317 -14.37 7.53 -23.75
N ILE A 318 -15.62 7.60 -24.22
CA ILE A 318 -16.53 8.70 -23.92
C ILE A 318 -17.84 8.10 -23.43
N ASP A 319 -18.22 8.52 -22.23
CA ASP A 319 -19.46 8.12 -21.57
C ASP A 319 -20.30 9.36 -21.27
N TRP A 320 -21.58 9.31 -21.61
CA TRP A 320 -22.52 10.40 -21.32
C TRP A 320 -23.22 10.13 -19.99
N ILE A 321 -23.14 11.07 -19.04
CA ILE A 321 -23.76 10.99 -17.70
C ILE A 321 -24.89 11.99 -17.52
#